data_AF-A0A9E4J820-F1
#
_entry.id   AF-A0A9E4J820-F1
#
_cell.length_a   1.000
_cell.length_b   1.000
_cell.length_c   1.000
_cell.angle_alpha   90.00
_cell.angle_beta   90.00
_cell.angle_gamma   90.00
#
_symmetry.space_group_name_H-M   'P 1'
#
loop_
_entity.id
_entity.type
_entity.pdbx_description
1 polymer ?
#
loop_
_entity_poly.entity_id
_entity_poly.type
_entity_poly.pdbx_seq_one_letter_code
_entity_poly.pdbx_strand_id
1 'polypeptide(L)'
;MTPESGTEWLDRLSAEDWLAAAQNELAHSRAALERRGYRPGITHARRAAGMALNAVLRLAFDASWGRSYMDHVVAIAKDDQLPQVVKVAAQTLVQTPPAPPELVPLGRPDLGTWEAAAEIVGWARNRVQTLRAARTS
;
A
#
# COMPACT_ATOMS: atom_id res chain seq x y z
N MET A 1 -30.51 -16.73 -4.78
CA MET A 1 -29.65 -15.56 -4.50
C MET A 1 -28.24 -16.08 -4.36
N THR A 2 -27.50 -16.12 -5.47
CA THR A 2 -26.05 -16.38 -5.42
C THR A 2 -25.43 -15.26 -4.58
N PRO A 3 -24.60 -15.57 -3.57
CA PRO A 3 -23.93 -14.52 -2.81
C PRO A 3 -23.10 -13.72 -3.80
N GLU A 4 -23.46 -12.46 -3.99
CA GLU A 4 -22.66 -11.49 -4.72
C GLU A 4 -21.25 -11.57 -4.15
N SER A 5 -20.34 -12.06 -4.98
CA SER A 5 -18.96 -12.37 -4.64
C SER A 5 -18.34 -11.10 -4.04
N GLY A 6 -18.00 -11.13 -2.74
CA GLY A 6 -17.58 -9.97 -1.95
C GLY A 6 -16.26 -9.29 -2.37
N THR A 7 -15.86 -9.49 -3.62
CA THR A 7 -14.72 -8.91 -4.34
C THR A 7 -15.13 -7.88 -5.38
N GLU A 8 -16.43 -7.61 -5.59
CA GLU A 8 -16.92 -6.63 -6.60
C GLU A 8 -16.24 -5.26 -6.50
N TRP A 9 -15.85 -4.84 -5.29
CA TRP A 9 -15.13 -3.60 -5.06
C TRP A 9 -13.72 -3.57 -5.68
N LEU A 10 -13.09 -4.73 -5.92
CA LEU A 10 -11.81 -4.85 -6.63
C LEU A 10 -11.99 -4.69 -8.15
N ASP A 11 -13.15 -5.06 -8.68
CA ASP A 11 -13.45 -5.06 -10.12
C ASP A 11 -13.68 -3.66 -10.69
N ARG A 12 -13.82 -2.64 -9.83
CA ARG A 12 -14.01 -1.23 -10.25
C ARG A 12 -12.82 -0.64 -11.02
N LEU A 13 -11.64 -1.24 -10.94
CA LEU A 13 -10.42 -0.82 -11.61
C LEU A 13 -9.63 -2.04 -12.07
N SER A 14 -8.89 -1.90 -13.18
CA SER A 14 -7.89 -2.90 -13.58
C SER A 14 -6.72 -2.92 -12.58
N ALA A 15 -5.90 -3.96 -12.61
CA ALA A 15 -4.70 -4.01 -11.78
C ALA A 15 -3.72 -2.88 -12.12
N GLU A 16 -3.62 -2.47 -13.38
CA GLU A 16 -2.83 -1.30 -13.81
C GLU A 16 -3.38 -0.01 -13.23
N ASP A 17 -4.70 0.18 -13.28
CA ASP A 17 -5.32 1.40 -12.78
C ASP A 17 -5.16 1.52 -11.26
N TRP A 18 -5.21 0.39 -10.55
CA TRP A 18 -4.88 0.34 -9.13
C TRP A 18 -3.43 0.74 -8.85
N LEU A 19 -2.46 0.24 -9.64
CA LEU A 19 -1.06 0.63 -9.53
C LEU A 19 -0.81 2.09 -9.91
N ALA A 20 -1.53 2.62 -10.91
CA ALA A 20 -1.47 4.02 -11.29
C ALA A 20 -2.02 4.93 -10.18
N ALA A 21 -3.15 4.56 -9.59
CA ALA A 21 -3.70 5.26 -8.43
C ALA A 21 -2.74 5.23 -7.23
N ALA A 22 -2.10 4.10 -6.96
CA ALA A 22 -1.07 3.98 -5.92
C ALA A 22 0.12 4.93 -6.16
N GLN A 23 0.54 5.07 -7.41
CA GLN A 23 1.64 5.98 -7.77
C GLN A 23 1.28 7.45 -7.55
N ASN A 24 0.03 7.85 -7.83
CA ASN A 24 -0.47 9.20 -7.54
C ASN A 24 -0.48 9.49 -6.04
N GLU A 25 -0.95 8.53 -5.23
CA GLU A 25 -0.93 8.64 -3.77
C GLU A 25 0.50 8.72 -3.23
N LEU A 26 1.47 7.98 -3.80
CA LEU A 26 2.90 8.12 -3.44
C LEU A 26 3.43 9.54 -3.70
N ALA A 27 3.07 10.13 -4.84
CA ALA A 27 3.49 11.49 -5.18
C ALA A 27 2.91 12.51 -4.19
N HIS A 28 1.63 12.37 -3.83
CA HIS A 28 0.98 13.22 -2.82
C HIS A 28 1.61 13.04 -1.43
N SER A 29 1.92 11.79 -1.04
CA SER A 29 2.61 11.48 0.20
C SER A 29 3.94 12.21 0.30
N ARG A 30 4.76 12.09 -0.75
CA ARG A 30 6.08 12.73 -0.79
C ARG A 30 5.96 14.25 -0.68
N ALA A 31 5.11 14.86 -1.50
CA ALA A 31 4.92 16.32 -1.50
C ALA A 31 4.42 16.84 -0.14
N ALA A 32 3.56 16.09 0.55
CA ALA A 32 3.09 16.44 1.88
C ALA A 32 4.20 16.32 2.94
N LEU A 33 4.96 15.22 2.96
CA LEU A 33 6.05 15.01 3.92
C LEU A 33 7.19 16.02 3.72
N GLU A 34 7.54 16.36 2.48
CA GLU A 34 8.53 17.40 2.16
C GLU A 34 8.14 18.77 2.74
N ARG A 35 6.83 19.03 2.86
CA ARG A 35 6.26 20.24 3.49
C ARG A 35 5.95 20.05 4.99
N ARG A 36 6.43 18.97 5.61
CA ARG A 36 6.18 18.60 7.01
C ARG A 36 4.69 18.41 7.34
N GLY A 37 3.88 18.09 6.33
CA GLY A 37 2.50 17.67 6.48
C GLY A 37 2.42 16.20 6.89
N TYR A 38 2.72 15.89 8.16
CA TYR A 38 2.78 14.51 8.68
C TYR A 38 1.48 13.74 8.46
N ARG A 39 0.35 14.27 8.93
CA ARG A 39 -0.96 13.63 8.80
C ARG A 39 -1.34 13.32 7.34
N PRO A 40 -1.35 14.31 6.41
CA PRO A 40 -1.64 14.03 5.01
C PRO A 40 -0.60 13.11 4.37
N GLY A 41 0.69 13.29 4.67
CA GLY A 41 1.77 12.44 4.16
C GLY A 41 1.57 10.97 4.50
N ILE A 42 1.38 10.65 5.78
CA ILE A 42 1.16 9.29 6.26
C ILE A 42 -0.14 8.70 5.72
N THR A 43 -1.19 9.51 5.58
CA THR A 43 -2.47 9.09 5.01
C THR A 43 -2.29 8.66 3.55
N HIS A 44 -1.61 9.47 2.74
CA HIS A 44 -1.32 9.15 1.35
C HIS A 44 -0.39 7.94 1.21
N ALA A 45 0.63 7.79 2.07
CA ALA A 45 1.50 6.61 2.09
C ALA A 45 0.71 5.30 2.30
N ARG A 46 -0.20 5.28 3.28
CA ARG A 46 -1.06 4.11 3.56
C ARG A 46 -2.00 3.79 2.40
N ARG A 47 -2.60 4.82 1.80
CA ARG A 47 -3.47 4.66 0.64
C ARG A 47 -2.71 4.14 -0.57
N ALA A 48 -1.50 4.63 -0.81
CA ALA A 48 -0.64 4.13 -1.88
C ALA A 48 -0.35 2.64 -1.72
N ALA A 49 0.11 2.23 -0.53
CA ALA A 49 0.39 0.83 -0.24
C ALA A 49 -0.86 -0.04 -0.46
N GLY A 50 -2.00 0.31 0.13
CA GLY A 50 -3.20 -0.52 -0.01
C GLY A 50 -3.81 -0.51 -1.43
N MET A 51 -3.71 0.58 -2.19
CA MET A 51 -4.09 0.58 -3.62
C MET A 51 -3.22 -0.36 -4.45
N ALA A 52 -1.91 -0.42 -4.16
CA ALA A 52 -1.03 -1.36 -4.83
C ALA A 52 -1.36 -2.82 -4.44
N LEU A 53 -1.74 -3.07 -3.19
CA LEU A 53 -2.22 -4.39 -2.73
C LEU A 53 -3.55 -4.78 -3.39
N ASN A 54 -4.45 -3.83 -3.66
CA ASN A 54 -5.66 -4.10 -4.45
C ASN A 54 -5.33 -4.64 -5.84
N ALA A 55 -4.27 -4.14 -6.49
CA ALA A 55 -3.83 -4.66 -7.79
C ALA A 55 -3.41 -6.14 -7.70
N VAL A 56 -2.76 -6.54 -6.61
CA VAL A 56 -2.39 -7.94 -6.36
C VAL A 56 -3.63 -8.79 -6.10
N LEU A 57 -4.50 -8.35 -5.18
CA LEU A 57 -5.74 -9.05 -4.81
C LEU A 57 -6.70 -9.19 -5.99
N ARG A 58 -6.69 -8.25 -6.94
CA ARG A 58 -7.47 -8.33 -8.17
C ARG A 58 -7.08 -9.52 -9.07
N LEU A 59 -5.83 -9.97 -8.99
CA LEU A 59 -5.31 -11.09 -9.78
C LEU A 59 -5.21 -12.39 -8.98
N ALA A 60 -4.95 -12.30 -7.68
CA ALA A 60 -4.85 -13.41 -6.75
C ALA A 60 -5.50 -13.01 -5.43
N PHE A 61 -6.81 -13.24 -5.33
CA PHE A 61 -7.59 -12.84 -4.16
C PHE A 61 -7.19 -13.66 -2.93
N ASP A 62 -7.01 -12.98 -1.80
CA ASP A 62 -6.80 -13.55 -0.49
C ASP A 62 -7.74 -12.87 0.52
N ALA A 63 -8.71 -13.61 1.04
CA ALA A 63 -9.68 -13.10 1.99
C ALA A 63 -9.07 -12.71 3.34
N SER A 64 -7.91 -13.28 3.71
CA SER A 64 -7.23 -12.98 4.98
C SER A 64 -6.67 -11.55 5.01
N TRP A 65 -6.53 -10.92 3.85
CA TRP A 65 -6.08 -9.53 3.73
C TRP A 65 -7.21 -8.52 4.00
N GLY A 66 -8.45 -8.96 4.20
CA GLY A 66 -9.59 -8.09 4.53
C GLY A 66 -10.12 -7.30 3.33
N ARG A 67 -10.76 -6.14 3.57
CA ARG A 67 -11.53 -5.40 2.55
C ARG A 67 -11.11 -3.93 2.39
N SER A 68 -10.48 -3.35 3.40
CA SER A 68 -9.99 -1.98 3.36
C SER A 68 -8.51 -1.92 3.01
N TYR A 69 -8.07 -0.79 2.46
CA TYR A 69 -6.66 -0.57 2.19
C TYR A 69 -5.78 -0.74 3.45
N MET A 70 -6.30 -0.40 4.64
CA MET A 70 -5.59 -0.63 5.90
C MET A 70 -5.62 -2.09 6.34
N ASP A 71 -6.69 -2.83 6.05
CA ASP A 71 -6.76 -4.26 6.38
C ASP A 71 -5.62 -4.99 5.66
N HIS A 72 -5.42 -4.69 4.37
CA HIS A 72 -4.36 -5.30 3.57
C HIS A 72 -2.99 -5.01 4.18
N VAL A 73 -2.72 -3.74 4.52
CA VAL A 73 -1.44 -3.32 5.11
C VAL A 73 -1.22 -3.98 6.47
N VAL A 74 -2.25 -4.11 7.31
CA VAL A 74 -2.17 -4.79 8.61
C VAL A 74 -1.95 -6.30 8.44
N ALA A 75 -2.57 -6.92 7.45
CA ALA A 75 -2.41 -8.35 7.16
C ALA A 75 -0.98 -8.65 6.73
N ILE A 76 -0.45 -7.93 5.73
CA ILE A 76 0.90 -8.19 5.21
C ILE A 76 2.01 -7.86 6.21
N ALA A 77 1.76 -6.98 7.19
CA ALA A 77 2.69 -6.71 8.29
C ALA A 77 2.96 -7.94 9.19
N LYS A 78 2.11 -8.97 9.10
CA LYS A 78 2.14 -10.21 9.88
C LYS A 78 2.32 -11.47 9.03
N ASP A 79 2.42 -11.33 7.71
CA ASP A 79 2.47 -12.46 6.79
C ASP A 79 3.90 -12.97 6.63
N ASP A 80 4.20 -14.14 7.21
CA ASP A 80 5.52 -14.77 7.15
C ASP A 80 5.90 -15.32 5.77
N GLN A 81 4.96 -15.40 4.83
CA GLN A 81 5.22 -15.83 3.46
C GLN A 81 5.73 -14.69 2.56
N LEU A 82 5.62 -13.44 3.01
CA LEU A 82 6.09 -12.28 2.26
C LEU A 82 7.57 -11.96 2.52
N PRO A 83 8.25 -11.34 1.54
CA PRO A 83 9.62 -10.87 1.73
C PRO A 83 9.73 -9.97 2.98
N GLN A 84 10.78 -10.18 3.78
CA GLN A 84 10.99 -9.45 5.03
C GLN A 84 10.93 -7.93 4.86
N VAL A 85 11.45 -7.41 3.73
CA VAL A 85 11.45 -5.98 3.42
C VAL A 85 10.04 -5.40 3.29
N VAL A 86 9.10 -6.18 2.72
CA VAL A 86 7.68 -5.79 2.57
C VAL A 86 6.97 -5.79 3.91
N LYS A 87 7.25 -6.80 4.74
CA LYS A 87 6.69 -6.90 6.10
C LYS A 87 7.12 -5.72 6.96
N VAL A 88 8.42 -5.40 6.96
CA VAL A 88 8.97 -4.26 7.72
C VAL A 88 8.37 -2.95 7.22
N ALA A 89 8.28 -2.75 5.90
CA ALA A 89 7.64 -1.58 5.34
C ALA A 89 6.18 -1.44 5.79
N ALA A 90 5.41 -2.53 5.78
CA ALA A 90 4.03 -2.52 6.25
C ALA A 90 3.94 -2.23 7.76
N GLN A 91 4.84 -2.80 8.57
CA GLN A 91 4.93 -2.50 10.01
C GLN A 91 5.19 -1.02 10.26
N THR A 92 6.12 -0.39 9.52
CA THR A 92 6.35 1.06 9.57
C THR A 92 5.05 1.83 9.32
N LEU A 93 4.31 1.53 8.25
CA LEU A 93 3.06 2.22 7.94
C LEU A 93 1.97 2.03 9.00
N VAL A 94 1.88 0.86 9.62
CA VAL A 94 0.92 0.57 10.70
C VAL A 94 1.29 1.31 11.98
N GLN A 95 2.57 1.29 12.35
CA GLN A 95 3.04 1.77 13.64
C GLN A 95 3.25 3.29 13.69
N THR A 96 3.54 3.95 12.56
CA THR A 96 3.74 5.41 12.56
C THR A 96 2.42 6.14 12.84
N PRO A 97 2.31 6.91 13.95
CA PRO A 97 1.10 7.68 14.23
C PRO A 97 0.95 8.83 13.22
N PRO A 98 -0.28 9.13 12.76
CA PRO A 98 -0.52 10.23 11.81
C PRO A 98 -0.47 11.62 12.47
N ALA A 99 0.11 11.74 13.66
CA ALA A 99 0.28 12.99 14.40
C ALA A 99 1.66 13.59 14.11
N PRO A 100 1.82 14.92 14.13
CA PRO A 100 3.15 15.53 14.12
C PRO A 100 3.92 15.07 15.38
N PRO A 101 5.26 14.94 15.28
CA PRO A 101 6.09 14.69 16.45
C PRO A 101 6.00 15.87 17.42
N GLU A 102 6.18 15.60 18.72
CA GLU A 102 6.15 16.62 19.78
C GLU A 102 7.21 17.72 19.56
N LEU A 103 8.35 17.35 18.96
CA LEU A 103 9.38 18.26 18.50
C LEU A 103 9.49 18.18 16.99
N VAL A 104 9.33 19.31 16.30
CA VAL A 104 9.52 19.38 14.84
C VAL A 104 11.02 19.46 14.54
N PRO A 105 11.61 18.43 13.91
CA PRO A 105 13.04 18.44 13.60
C PRO A 105 13.36 19.51 12.56
N LEU A 106 14.33 20.39 12.84
CA LEU A 106 14.79 21.42 11.91
C LEU A 106 15.63 20.88 10.73
N GLY A 107 15.92 19.57 10.73
CA GLY A 107 16.68 18.88 9.68
C GLY A 107 15.86 18.49 8.45
N ARG A 108 16.40 17.54 7.66
CA ARG A 108 15.71 17.00 6.47
C ARG A 108 14.32 16.46 6.84
N PRO A 109 13.31 16.61 5.97
CA PRO A 109 12.01 15.98 6.17
C PRO A 109 12.15 14.47 6.34
N ASP A 110 11.38 13.90 7.27
CA ASP A 110 11.28 12.46 7.43
C ASP A 110 10.39 11.88 6.31
N LEU A 111 10.99 11.04 5.47
CA LEU A 111 10.33 10.37 4.36
C LEU A 111 10.11 8.87 4.62
N GLY A 112 10.37 8.37 5.83
CA GLY A 112 10.37 6.93 6.11
C GLY A 112 9.05 6.23 5.80
N THR A 113 7.91 6.89 6.03
CA THR A 113 6.60 6.33 5.63
C THR A 113 6.37 6.34 4.11
N TRP A 114 6.95 7.31 3.39
CA TRP A 114 6.93 7.29 1.93
C TRP A 114 7.83 6.18 1.37
N GLU A 115 9.02 6.00 1.92
CA GLU A 115 9.95 4.93 1.53
C GLU A 115 9.32 3.55 1.75
N ALA A 116 8.70 3.34 2.92
CA ALA A 116 7.96 2.13 3.22
C ALA A 116 6.80 1.87 2.22
N ALA A 117 6.00 2.89 1.91
CA ALA A 117 4.95 2.74 0.90
C ALA A 117 5.53 2.45 -0.49
N ALA A 118 6.64 3.07 -0.87
CA ALA A 118 7.30 2.84 -2.16
C ALA A 118 7.80 1.40 -2.29
N GLU A 119 8.33 0.82 -1.22
CA GLU A 119 8.76 -0.57 -1.16
C GLU A 119 7.61 -1.54 -1.45
N ILE A 120 6.45 -1.33 -0.80
CA ILE A 120 5.24 -2.14 -1.01
C ILE A 120 4.72 -1.98 -2.45
N VAL A 121 4.71 -0.75 -2.98
CA VAL A 121 4.27 -0.47 -4.35
C VAL A 121 5.18 -1.15 -5.37
N GLY A 122 6.51 -1.10 -5.17
CA GLY A 122 7.49 -1.76 -6.02
C GLY A 122 7.30 -3.29 -6.02
N TRP A 123 7.14 -3.88 -4.84
CA TRP A 123 6.85 -5.30 -4.70
C TRP A 123 5.54 -5.70 -5.39
N ALA A 124 4.45 -4.96 -5.16
CA ALA A 124 3.14 -5.24 -5.74
C ALA A 124 3.17 -5.19 -7.28
N ARG A 125 3.89 -4.22 -7.86
CA ARG A 125 4.09 -4.13 -9.32
C ARG A 125 4.77 -5.38 -9.88
N ASN A 126 5.85 -5.83 -9.25
CA ASN A 126 6.56 -7.04 -9.65
C ASN A 126 5.65 -8.28 -9.52
N ARG A 127 4.90 -8.39 -8.41
CA ARG A 127 3.98 -9.50 -8.17
C ARG A 127 2.87 -9.57 -9.23
N VAL A 128 2.29 -8.42 -9.59
CA VAL A 128 1.28 -8.32 -10.66
C VAL A 128 1.83 -8.81 -12.00
N GLN A 129 3.06 -8.42 -12.35
CA GLN A 129 3.71 -8.89 -13.59
C GLN A 129 3.89 -10.41 -13.59
N THR A 130 4.39 -10.99 -12.49
CA THR A 130 4.55 -12.45 -12.34
C THR A 130 3.21 -13.18 -12.47
N LEU A 131 2.16 -12.70 -11.79
CA LEU A 131 0.83 -13.32 -11.82
C LEU A 131 0.21 -13.32 -13.22
N ARG A 132 0.54 -12.32 -14.04
CA ARG A 132 0.07 -12.26 -15.43
C ARG A 132 0.81 -13.20 -16.36
N ALA A 133 2.14 -13.22 -16.26
CA ALA A 133 2.95 -14.14 -17.05
C ALA A 133 2.52 -15.60 -16.82
N ALA A 134 2.20 -15.96 -15.58
CA ALA A 134 1.71 -17.29 -15.22
C ALA A 134 0.30 -17.64 -15.75
N ARG A 135 -0.50 -16.65 -16.20
CA ARG A 135 -1.84 -16.89 -16.78
C ARG A 135 -1.83 -16.98 -18.31
N THR A 136 -0.74 -16.54 -18.94
CA THR A 136 -0.55 -16.57 -20.40
C THR A 136 0.33 -17.74 -20.85
N SER A 137 0.97 -18.44 -19.91
CA SER A 137 1.79 -19.63 -20.15
C SER A 137 0.95 -20.89 -20.03
#